data_AF-A0A6D0ILM8-F1
#
_entry.id   AF-A0A6D0ILM8-F1
#
_cell.length_a   1.000
_cell.length_b   1.000
_cell.length_c   1.000
_cell.angle_alpha   90.00
_cell.angle_beta   90.00
_cell.angle_gamma   90.00
#
_symmetry.space_group_name_H-M   'P 1'
#
loop_
_entity.id
_entity.type
_entity.pdbx_description
1 polymer ?
#
loop_
_entity_poly.entity_id
_entity_poly.type
_entity_poly.pdbx_seq_one_letter_code
_entity_poly.pdbx_strand_id
1 'polypeptide(L)' 'MIDKSAFVHPTAIVEEGASIGANAHIGPFCIVGPHVEIGEGTVLKSHVVVNGHTKIGRDNEIYQFA' A
#
# COMPACT_ATOMS: atom_id res chain seq x y z
N MET A 1 -0.88 7.31 -8.03
CA MET A 1 -0.11 8.46 -7.49
C MET A 1 0.32 8.14 -6.07
N ILE A 2 1.60 8.31 -5.74
CA ILE A 2 2.11 8.10 -4.37
C ILE A 2 2.26 9.48 -3.72
N ASP A 3 1.59 9.71 -2.60
CA ASP A 3 1.75 10.95 -1.84
C ASP A 3 3.18 11.11 -1.30
N LYS A 4 3.68 12.34 -1.23
CA LYS A 4 5.06 12.64 -0.79
C LYS A 4 5.35 12.24 0.67
N SER A 5 4.31 12.16 1.50
CA SER A 5 4.42 11.76 2.90
C SER A 5 4.27 10.24 3.11
N ALA A 6 3.89 9.49 2.07
CA ALA A 6 3.82 8.05 2.15
C ALA A 6 5.21 7.44 2.26
N PHE A 7 5.33 6.38 3.05
CA PHE A 7 6.53 5.56 3.13
C PHE A 7 6.33 4.27 2.35
N VAL A 8 7.23 3.99 1.41
CA VAL A 8 7.28 2.71 0.68
C VAL A 8 8.65 2.10 0.94
N HIS A 9 8.66 0.91 1.58
CA HIS A 9 9.91 0.22 1.81
C HIS A 9 10.60 -0.10 0.47
N PRO A 10 11.94 0.00 0.35
CA PRO A 10 12.64 -0.21 -0.93
C PRO A 10 12.45 -1.59 -1.58
N THR A 11 12.05 -2.59 -0.79
CA THR A 11 11.75 -3.95 -1.29
C THR A 11 10.28 -4.18 -1.61
N ALA A 12 9.40 -3.21 -1.32
CA ALA A 12 8.00 -3.28 -1.73
C ALA A 12 7.89 -2.99 -3.23
N ILE A 13 6.98 -3.69 -3.90
CA ILE A 13 6.66 -3.48 -5.30
C ILE A 13 5.32 -2.75 -5.35
N VAL A 14 5.34 -1.51 -5.83
CA VAL A 14 4.13 -0.73 -6.10
C VAL A 14 4.07 -0.54 -7.61
N GLU A 15 3.09 -1.17 -8.25
CA GLU A 15 2.95 -1.11 -9.70
C GLU A 15 2.44 0.26 -10.17
N GLU A 16 2.83 0.64 -11.39
CA GLU A 16 2.36 1.89 -12.02
C GLU A 16 0.83 1.91 -12.09
N GLY A 17 0.22 3.02 -11.66
CA GLY A 17 -1.23 3.16 -11.54
C GLY A 17 -1.76 3.06 -10.11
N ALA A 18 -1.04 2.40 -9.19
CA ALA A 18 -1.44 2.34 -7.79
C ALA A 18 -1.52 3.74 -7.16
N SER A 19 -2.48 3.94 -6.26
CA SER A 19 -2.67 5.17 -5.51
C SER A 19 -2.40 4.95 -4.03
N ILE A 20 -1.44 5.70 -3.47
CA ILE A 20 -1.02 5.58 -2.07
C ILE A 20 -1.25 6.94 -1.40
N GLY A 21 -2.14 6.96 -0.42
CA GLY A 21 -2.52 8.16 0.32
C GLY A 21 -1.44 8.69 1.26
N ALA A 22 -1.66 9.90 1.78
CA ALA A 22 -0.75 10.56 2.71
C ALA A 22 -0.48 9.70 3.96
N ASN A 23 0.74 9.77 4.48
CA ASN A 23 1.17 9.04 5.68
C ASN A 23 0.96 7.50 5.66
N ALA A 24 0.59 6.91 4.52
CA ALA A 24 0.46 5.46 4.40
C ALA A 24 1.85 4.80 4.49
N HIS A 25 1.89 3.58 5.03
CA HIS A 25 3.13 2.84 5.24
C HIS A 25 3.06 1.48 4.56
N ILE A 26 3.85 1.30 3.50
CA ILE A 26 3.96 0.04 2.76
C ILE A 26 5.23 -0.69 3.22
N GLY A 27 5.04 -1.76 4.01
CA GLY A 27 6.10 -2.54 4.61
C GLY A 27 6.92 -3.37 3.61
N PRO A 28 8.00 -4.02 4.07
CA PRO A 28 8.91 -4.77 3.20
C PRO A 28 8.20 -5.94 2.51
N PHE A 29 8.57 -6.17 1.24
CA PHE A 29 8.04 -7.26 0.41
C PHE A 29 6.53 -7.24 0.17
N CYS A 30 5.87 -6.09 0.38
CA CYS A 30 4.49 -5.93 -0.09
C CYS A 30 4.43 -5.86 -1.61
N ILE A 31 3.29 -6.29 -2.17
CA ILE A 31 2.95 -6.10 -3.58
C ILE A 31 1.63 -5.33 -3.66
N VAL A 32 1.64 -4.20 -4.36
CA VAL A 32 0.45 -3.36 -4.59
C VAL A 32 0.21 -3.24 -6.10
N GLY A 33 -0.91 -3.80 -6.56
CA GLY A 33 -1.29 -3.83 -7.97
C GLY A 33 -1.72 -2.46 -8.55
N PRO A 34 -1.89 -2.37 -9.88
CA PRO A 34 -1.94 -1.11 -10.61
C PRO A 34 -3.29 -0.37 -10.48
N HIS A 35 -4.31 -1.05 -9.92
CA HIS A 35 -5.65 -0.49 -9.70
C HIS A 35 -6.01 -0.41 -8.22
N VAL A 36 -5.01 -0.50 -7.35
CA VAL A 36 -5.20 -0.46 -5.90
C VAL A 36 -5.15 0.98 -5.41
N GLU A 37 -6.11 1.32 -4.55
CA GLU A 37 -6.13 2.55 -3.76
C GLU A 37 -5.90 2.23 -2.28
N ILE A 38 -4.82 2.75 -1.71
CA ILE A 38 -4.51 2.70 -0.27
C ILE A 38 -4.79 4.06 0.33
N GLY A 39 -5.72 4.14 1.30
CA GLY A 39 -6.08 5.39 1.96
C GLY A 39 -5.01 5.92 2.93
N GLU A 40 -5.22 7.16 3.36
CA GLU A 40 -4.36 7.88 4.31
C GLU A 40 -4.10 7.10 5.59
N GLY A 41 -2.87 7.12 6.11
CA GLY A 41 -2.52 6.50 7.40
C GLY A 41 -2.58 4.97 7.43
N THR A 42 -2.98 4.31 6.34
CA THR A 42 -3.05 2.85 6.29
C THR A 42 -1.67 2.21 6.29
N VAL A 43 -1.51 1.14 7.05
CA VAL A 43 -0.27 0.38 7.22
C VAL A 43 -0.44 -1.02 6.63
N LEU A 44 0.37 -1.35 5.62
CA LEU A 44 0.58 -2.72 5.18
C LEU A 44 1.83 -3.26 5.88
N LYS A 45 1.68 -4.31 6.69
CA LYS A 45 2.82 -5.04 7.25
C LYS A 45 3.52 -5.85 6.17
N SER A 46 4.64 -6.49 6.52
CA SER A 46 5.45 -7.20 5.54
C SER A 46 4.66 -8.29 4.82
N HIS A 47 4.98 -8.55 3.54
CA HIS A 47 4.38 -9.63 2.75
C HIS A 47 2.84 -9.54 2.55
N VAL A 48 2.26 -8.33 2.59
CA VAL A 48 0.86 -8.14 2.17
C VAL A 48 0.77 -8.03 0.65
N VAL A 49 -0.22 -8.68 0.05
CA VAL A 49 -0.49 -8.59 -1.39
C VAL A 49 -1.87 -7.99 -1.63
N VAL A 50 -1.92 -6.78 -2.18
CA VAL A 50 -3.17 -6.15 -2.59
C VAL A 50 -3.18 -6.07 -4.12
N ASN A 51 -4.19 -6.65 -4.76
CA ASN A 51 -4.31 -6.69 -6.22
C ASN A 51 -5.77 -6.49 -6.66
N GLY A 52 -6.01 -6.47 -7.97
CA GLY A 52 -7.32 -6.23 -8.58
C GLY A 52 -7.80 -4.79 -8.41
N HIS A 53 -9.10 -4.59 -8.61
CA HIS A 53 -9.79 -3.31 -8.41
C HIS A 53 -10.18 -3.17 -6.95
N THR A 54 -9.19 -2.87 -6.10
CA THR A 54 -9.34 -2.90 -4.65
C THR A 54 -9.12 -1.51 -4.06
N LYS A 55 -10.04 -1.10 -3.19
CA LYS A 55 -9.93 0.14 -2.42
C LYS A 55 -9.89 -0.16 -0.93
N ILE A 56 -8.82 0.27 -0.29
CA ILE A 56 -8.61 0.22 1.15
C ILE A 56 -8.78 1.63 1.68
N GLY A 57 -9.59 1.78 2.73
CA GLY A 57 -9.86 3.07 3.36
C GLY A 57 -8.64 3.65 4.08
N ARG A 58 -8.89 4.66 4.91
CA ARG A 58 -7.89 5.28 5.79
C ARG A 58 -7.74 4.53 7.12
N ASP A 59 -6.60 4.71 7.77
CA ASP A 59 -6.32 4.26 9.13
C ASP A 59 -6.53 2.75 9.36
N ASN A 60 -6.27 1.94 8.34
CA ASN A 60 -6.31 0.48 8.43
C ASN A 60 -4.93 -0.08 8.78
N GLU A 61 -4.91 -1.25 9.39
CA GLU A 61 -3.68 -2.02 9.60
C GLU A 61 -3.88 -3.44 9.09
N ILE A 62 -3.10 -3.84 8.09
CA ILE A 62 -3.19 -5.14 7.43
C ILE A 62 -1.91 -5.92 7.73
N TYR A 63 -2.08 -7.08 8.35
CA TYR A 63 -0.99 -7.91 8.84
C TYR A 63 -0.46 -8.87 7.77
N GLN A 64 0.73 -9.40 8.02
CA GLN A 64 1.48 -10.21 7.08
C GLN A 64 0.71 -11.41 6.52
N PHE A 65 0.95 -11.70 5.24
CA PHE A 65 0.35 -12.82 4.49
C PHE A 65 -1.17 -12.70 4.26
N ALA A 66 -1.69 -11.47 4.30
CA ALA A 66 -3.04 -11.12 3.85
C ALA A 66 -3.08 -10.73 2.38
#